data_AF-A0A7S0QTH4-F1
#
_entry.id   AF-A0A7S0QTH4-F1
#
_cell.length_a   1.000
_cell.length_b   1.000
_cell.length_c   1.000
_cell.angle_alpha   90.00
_cell.angle_beta   90.00
_cell.angle_gamma   90.00
#
_symmetry.space_group_name_H-M   'P 1'
#
loop_
_entity.id
_entity.type
_entity.pdbx_description
1 polymer ?
#
loop_
_entity_poly.entity_id
_entity_poly.type
_entity_poly.pdbx_seq_one_letter_code
_entity_poly.pdbx_strand_id
1 'polypeptide(L)'
;VSRFHYHLHTQVFVERPGDGKYVNSIGIQQVANSIRTHGLGIMHNTVNYTYQFLARKFAVLSQFLFDDHIRSRLLKDVRYFRDSRVELGHRYPYARAQAFGSEIRRLGVDKDGRSYLDKFRQLITEMGNALGYVRLVRAGGVRTVSEAVAFIPDIA
;
A
#
# COMPACT_ATOMS: atom_id res chain seq x y z
N VAL A 1 -3.13 -9.05 2.96
CA VAL A 1 -2.81 -7.60 2.78
C VAL A 1 -3.81 -6.64 3.42
N SER A 2 -5.12 -6.94 3.47
CA SER A 2 -6.13 -6.03 4.05
C SER A 2 -6.13 -5.95 5.59
N ARG A 3 -5.73 -7.04 6.27
CA ARG A 3 -5.65 -7.11 7.75
C ARG A 3 -4.33 -6.65 8.37
N PHE A 4 -3.33 -6.34 7.55
CA PHE A 4 -1.99 -5.98 8.03
C PHE A 4 -1.62 -4.57 7.62
N HIS A 5 -0.67 -3.98 8.32
CA HIS A 5 0.02 -2.76 7.94
C HIS A 5 1.50 -3.07 7.72
N TYR A 6 2.02 -2.63 6.58
CA TYR A 6 3.44 -2.74 6.31
C TYR A 6 4.20 -1.57 6.93
N HIS A 7 5.19 -1.87 7.77
CA HIS A 7 6.13 -0.89 8.27
C HIS A 7 7.37 -0.86 7.38
N LEU A 8 7.50 0.20 6.57
CA LEU A 8 8.55 0.30 5.53
C LEU A 8 9.97 0.29 6.11
N HIS A 9 10.18 0.91 7.27
CA HIS A 9 11.52 1.07 7.84
C HIS A 9 12.06 -0.25 8.41
N THR A 10 11.25 -0.95 9.21
CA THR A 10 11.63 -2.24 9.82
C THR A 10 11.36 -3.44 8.90
N GLN A 11 10.67 -3.21 7.77
CA GLN A 11 10.26 -4.25 6.83
C GLN A 11 9.48 -5.39 7.50
N VAL A 12 8.52 -5.03 8.37
CA VAL A 12 7.66 -5.98 9.08
C VAL A 12 6.20 -5.67 8.77
N PHE A 13 5.39 -6.70 8.57
CA PHE A 13 3.94 -6.59 8.62
C PHE A 13 3.46 -6.77 10.05
N VAL A 14 2.60 -5.87 10.49
CA VAL A 14 1.92 -5.94 11.79
C VAL A 14 0.42 -6.04 11.52
N GLU A 15 -0.26 -6.97 12.19
CA GLU A 15 -1.70 -7.11 12.08
C GLU A 15 -2.41 -5.86 12.64
N ARG A 16 -3.55 -5.49 12.06
CA ARG A 16 -4.41 -4.46 12.62
C ARG A 16 -4.88 -4.88 14.02
N PRO A 17 -4.92 -3.96 15.00
CA PRO A 17 -5.49 -4.28 16.30
C PRO A 17 -6.94 -4.74 16.11
N GLY A 18 -7.26 -5.90 16.70
CA GLY A 18 -8.61 -6.45 16.79
C GLY A 18 -8.92 -6.81 18.24
N ASP A 19 -9.93 -7.64 18.48
CA ASP A 19 -10.37 -8.03 19.83
C ASP A 19 -9.39 -8.97 20.56
N GLY A 20 -8.31 -9.40 19.90
CA GLY A 20 -7.28 -10.25 20.49
C GLY A 20 -6.29 -9.47 21.36
N LYS A 21 -5.85 -10.08 22.46
CA LYS A 21 -4.77 -9.54 23.33
C LYS A 21 -3.41 -9.43 22.62
N TYR A 22 -3.21 -10.21 21.56
CA TYR A 22 -1.94 -10.30 20.83
C TYR A 22 -2.11 -9.88 19.37
N VAL A 23 -1.05 -9.29 18.82
CA VAL A 23 -0.99 -8.83 17.43
C VAL A 23 0.04 -9.66 16.68
N ASN A 24 -0.34 -10.25 15.56
CA ASN A 24 0.58 -11.04 14.75
C ASN A 24 1.54 -10.15 13.97
N SER A 25 2.78 -10.59 13.82
CA SER A 25 3.78 -9.92 12.97
C SER A 25 4.52 -10.88 12.05
N ILE A 26 4.83 -10.42 10.85
CA ILE A 26 5.54 -11.18 9.82
C ILE A 26 6.73 -10.35 9.36
N GLY A 27 7.93 -10.86 9.60
CA GLY A 27 9.19 -10.25 9.18
C GLY A 27 9.98 -11.13 8.21
N ILE A 28 11.19 -10.69 7.90
CA ILE A 28 12.09 -11.34 6.93
C ILE A 28 12.41 -12.78 7.36
N GLN A 29 12.61 -13.02 8.66
CA GLN A 29 12.96 -14.33 9.18
C GLN A 29 11.86 -15.36 8.93
N GLN A 30 10.60 -15.02 9.23
CA GLN A 30 9.47 -15.93 9.04
C GLN A 30 9.31 -16.30 7.57
N VAL A 31 9.53 -15.33 6.67
CA VAL A 31 9.48 -15.56 5.22
C VAL A 31 10.66 -16.41 4.75
N ALA A 32 11.88 -16.15 5.23
CA ALA A 32 13.05 -16.97 4.91
C ALA A 32 12.87 -18.44 5.36
N ASN A 33 12.28 -18.65 6.54
CA ASN A 33 11.94 -19.98 7.03
C ASN A 33 10.88 -20.66 6.14
N SER A 34 9.85 -19.92 5.72
CA SER A 34 8.83 -20.43 4.79
C SER A 34 9.44 -20.84 3.45
N ILE A 35 10.36 -20.04 2.89
CA ILE A 35 11.09 -20.37 1.66
C ILE A 35 11.96 -21.62 1.86
N ARG A 36 12.60 -21.78 3.02
CA ARG A 36 13.41 -22.97 3.32
C ARG A 36 12.55 -24.24 3.37
N THR A 37 11.36 -24.18 3.95
CA THR A 37 10.48 -25.34 4.10
C THR A 37 9.76 -25.71 2.80
N HIS A 38 9.30 -24.72 2.03
CA HIS A 38 8.42 -24.94 0.88
C HIS A 38 9.07 -24.64 -0.47
N GLY A 39 10.34 -24.25 -0.46
CA GLY A 39 11.11 -23.94 -1.66
C GLY A 39 10.81 -22.58 -2.27
N LEU A 40 11.57 -22.27 -3.33
CA LEU A 40 11.51 -20.99 -4.04
C LEU A 40 10.18 -20.76 -4.78
N GLY A 41 9.39 -21.81 -5.01
CA GLY A 41 8.07 -21.74 -5.66
C GLY A 41 7.09 -20.81 -4.96
N ILE A 42 7.19 -20.67 -3.63
CA ILE A 42 6.39 -19.69 -2.87
C ILE A 42 6.64 -18.27 -3.36
N MET A 43 7.89 -17.91 -3.68
CA MET A 43 8.22 -16.55 -4.13
C MET A 43 7.57 -16.26 -5.49
N HIS A 44 7.70 -17.20 -6.44
CA HIS A 44 7.14 -17.05 -7.78
C HIS A 44 5.62 -16.90 -7.73
N ASN A 45 4.94 -17.79 -7.01
CA ASN A 45 3.48 -17.73 -6.85
C ASN A 45 3.05 -16.43 -6.16
N THR A 46 3.77 -16.00 -5.13
CA THR A 46 3.46 -14.76 -4.41
C THR A 46 3.58 -13.53 -5.31
N VAL A 47 4.64 -13.43 -6.11
CA VAL A 47 4.83 -12.32 -7.04
C VAL A 47 3.71 -12.30 -8.10
N ASN A 48 3.38 -13.47 -8.67
CA ASN A 48 2.30 -13.58 -9.65
C ASN A 48 0.94 -13.16 -9.09
N TYR A 49 0.54 -13.70 -7.93
CA TYR A 49 -0.72 -13.32 -7.28
C TYR A 49 -0.75 -11.84 -6.90
N THR A 50 0.39 -11.27 -6.47
CA THR A 50 0.48 -9.85 -6.15
C THR A 50 0.27 -8.99 -7.40
N TYR A 51 0.86 -9.36 -8.53
CA TYR A 51 0.65 -8.66 -9.79
C TYR A 51 -0.83 -8.66 -10.20
N GLN A 52 -1.48 -9.83 -10.16
CA GLN A 52 -2.90 -9.96 -10.48
C GLN A 52 -3.78 -9.15 -9.53
N PHE A 53 -3.46 -9.15 -8.23
CA PHE A 53 -4.15 -8.34 -7.22
C PHE A 53 -4.02 -6.85 -7.51
N LEU A 54 -2.80 -6.38 -7.81
CA LEU A 54 -2.55 -4.98 -8.15
C LEU A 54 -3.30 -4.57 -9.41
N ALA A 55 -3.28 -5.39 -10.47
CA ALA A 55 -4.01 -5.11 -11.70
C ALA A 55 -5.51 -4.87 -11.44
N ARG A 56 -6.15 -5.74 -10.63
CA ARG A 56 -7.55 -5.55 -10.23
C ARG A 56 -7.76 -4.28 -9.41
N LYS A 57 -6.84 -3.98 -8.48
CA LYS A 57 -6.93 -2.77 -7.64
C LYS A 57 -6.69 -1.49 -8.43
N PHE A 58 -5.83 -1.51 -9.45
CA PHE A 58 -5.64 -0.40 -10.39
C PHE A 58 -6.89 -0.12 -11.21
N ALA A 59 -7.65 -1.15 -11.61
CA ALA A 59 -8.94 -0.94 -12.27
C ALA A 59 -9.93 -0.19 -11.36
N VAL A 60 -10.03 -0.58 -10.09
CA VAL A 60 -10.86 0.12 -9.08
C VAL A 60 -10.35 1.55 -8.84
N LEU A 61 -9.02 1.73 -8.77
CA LEU A 61 -8.40 3.03 -8.60
C LEU A 61 -8.74 3.96 -9.78
N SER A 62 -8.66 3.44 -10.99
CA SER A 62 -9.02 4.16 -12.22
C SER A 62 -10.49 4.58 -12.18
N GLN A 63 -11.41 3.65 -11.90
CA GLN A 63 -12.84 3.95 -11.77
C GLN A 63 -13.10 5.05 -10.74
N PHE A 64 -12.43 5.00 -9.60
CA PHE A 64 -12.55 6.03 -8.57
C PHE A 64 -12.07 7.41 -9.05
N LEU A 65 -10.94 7.48 -9.76
CA LEU A 65 -10.37 8.74 -10.26
C LEU A 65 -11.19 9.35 -11.40
N PHE A 66 -11.88 8.51 -12.17
CA PHE A 66 -12.76 8.92 -13.26
C PHE A 66 -14.19 9.20 -12.84
N ASP A 67 -14.55 8.98 -11.57
CA ASP A 67 -15.83 9.41 -11.02
C ASP A 67 -16.00 10.93 -11.19
N ASP A 68 -17.09 11.36 -11.84
CA ASP A 68 -17.30 12.76 -12.19
C ASP A 68 -17.36 13.69 -10.98
N HIS A 69 -17.86 13.22 -9.83
CA HIS A 69 -17.92 14.03 -8.61
C HIS A 69 -16.51 14.30 -8.07
N ILE A 70 -15.60 13.34 -8.17
CA ILE A 70 -14.20 13.48 -7.75
C ILE A 70 -13.40 14.26 -8.80
N ARG A 71 -13.46 13.85 -10.06
CA ARG A 71 -12.72 14.44 -11.18
C ARG A 71 -13.01 15.92 -11.36
N SER A 72 -14.29 16.30 -11.35
CA SER A 72 -14.69 17.71 -11.55
C SER A 72 -14.14 18.62 -10.44
N ARG A 73 -14.10 18.12 -9.20
CA ARG A 73 -13.54 18.86 -8.05
C ARG A 73 -12.03 19.00 -8.17
N LEU A 74 -11.32 17.91 -8.48
CA LEU A 74 -9.87 17.94 -8.69
C LEU A 74 -9.48 18.89 -9.83
N LEU A 75 -10.24 18.93 -10.93
CA LEU A 75 -9.99 19.86 -12.04
C LEU A 75 -10.16 21.33 -11.63
N LYS A 76 -11.17 21.67 -10.81
CA LYS A 76 -11.33 23.02 -10.24
C LYS A 76 -10.15 23.39 -9.35
N ASP A 77 -9.62 22.41 -8.63
CA ASP A 77 -8.47 22.61 -7.76
C ASP A 77 -7.17 22.86 -8.51
N VAL A 78 -6.92 22.05 -9.54
CA VAL A 78 -5.77 22.20 -10.44
C VAL A 78 -5.78 23.55 -11.14
N ARG A 79 -6.94 23.99 -11.65
CA ARG A 79 -7.07 25.30 -12.32
C ARG A 79 -6.68 26.45 -11.40
N TYR A 80 -7.30 26.52 -10.22
CA TYR A 80 -6.96 27.54 -9.23
C TYR A 80 -5.49 27.50 -8.81
N PHE A 81 -4.92 26.31 -8.56
CA PHE A 81 -3.51 26.22 -8.18
C PHE A 81 -2.59 26.72 -9.29
N ARG A 82 -2.93 26.47 -10.56
CA ARG A 82 -2.17 26.96 -11.71
C ARG A 82 -2.27 28.47 -11.84
N ASP A 83 -3.47 29.03 -11.67
CA ASP A 83 -3.74 30.45 -11.87
C ASP A 83 -3.13 31.32 -10.75
N SER A 84 -3.14 30.82 -9.50
CA SER A 84 -2.59 31.53 -8.32
C SER A 84 -1.23 30.99 -7.86
N ARG A 85 -0.51 30.25 -8.71
CA ARG A 85 0.73 29.52 -8.36
C ARG A 85 1.82 30.42 -7.75
N VAL A 86 1.96 31.64 -8.27
CA VAL A 86 3.01 32.59 -7.87
C VAL A 86 2.65 33.24 -6.53
N GLU A 87 1.40 33.69 -6.39
CA GLU A 87 0.88 34.31 -5.16
C GLU A 87 0.89 33.34 -3.97
N LEU A 88 0.63 32.06 -4.22
CA LEU A 88 0.62 31.00 -3.21
C LEU A 88 2.02 30.50 -2.83
N GLY A 89 3.10 31.08 -3.39
CA GLY A 89 4.47 30.61 -3.15
C GLY A 89 4.67 29.14 -3.52
N HIS A 90 3.99 28.68 -4.58
CA HIS A 90 3.97 27.29 -5.02
C HIS A 90 3.41 26.28 -4.00
N ARG A 91 2.62 26.73 -3.01
CA ARG A 91 2.02 25.87 -1.99
C ARG A 91 0.52 25.74 -2.20
N TYR A 92 -0.02 24.55 -1.98
CA TYR A 92 -1.47 24.37 -2.00
C TYR A 92 -2.07 24.85 -0.66
N PRO A 93 -3.03 25.80 -0.65
CA PRO A 93 -3.51 26.41 0.58
C PRO A 93 -4.31 25.44 1.45
N TYR A 94 -4.03 25.47 2.75
CA TYR A 94 -4.61 24.55 3.73
C TYR A 94 -6.15 24.64 3.81
N ALA A 95 -6.69 25.87 3.81
CA ALA A 95 -8.14 26.08 3.87
C ALA A 95 -8.88 25.36 2.73
N ARG A 96 -8.25 25.25 1.56
CA ARG A 96 -8.83 24.57 0.39
C ARG A 96 -8.73 23.06 0.51
N ALA A 97 -7.65 22.53 1.07
CA ALA A 97 -7.54 21.11 1.42
C ALA A 97 -8.64 20.69 2.40
N GLN A 98 -8.90 21.51 3.42
CA GLN A 98 -9.96 21.26 4.39
C GLN A 98 -11.34 21.32 3.75
N ALA A 99 -11.61 22.34 2.93
CA ALA A 99 -12.85 22.46 2.15
C ALA A 99 -13.08 21.22 1.28
N PHE A 100 -12.09 20.83 0.48
CA PHE A 100 -12.14 19.63 -0.37
C PHE A 100 -12.50 18.37 0.42
N GLY A 101 -11.84 18.14 1.57
CA GLY A 101 -12.15 17.00 2.43
C GLY A 101 -13.58 17.02 2.96
N SER A 102 -14.06 18.19 3.41
CA SER A 102 -15.44 18.35 3.89
C SER A 102 -16.47 18.13 2.77
N GLU A 103 -16.18 18.60 1.56
CA GLU A 103 -17.06 18.50 0.41
C GLU A 103 -17.17 17.06 -0.09
N ILE A 104 -16.05 16.32 -0.13
CA ILE A 104 -16.10 14.90 -0.47
C ILE A 104 -16.90 14.12 0.58
N ARG A 105 -16.77 14.47 1.86
CA ARG A 105 -17.58 13.84 2.91
C ARG A 105 -19.08 14.09 2.72
N ARG A 106 -19.47 15.23 2.13
CA ARG A 106 -20.87 15.54 1.79
C ARG A 106 -21.43 14.72 0.62
N LEU A 107 -20.58 14.14 -0.23
CA LEU A 107 -21.04 13.24 -1.32
C LEU A 107 -21.68 11.95 -0.78
N GLY A 108 -21.37 11.60 0.46
CA GLY A 108 -21.96 10.47 1.15
C GLY A 108 -20.94 9.67 1.94
N VAL A 109 -21.46 8.87 2.86
CA VAL A 109 -20.71 7.88 3.61
C VAL A 109 -21.31 6.51 3.35
N ASP A 110 -20.48 5.49 3.39
CA ASP A 110 -20.95 4.11 3.33
C ASP A 110 -21.73 3.73 4.59
N LYS A 111 -22.34 2.53 4.59
CA LYS A 111 -22.99 1.91 5.76
C LYS A 111 -22.10 1.87 7.00
N ASP A 112 -20.78 1.76 6.79
CA ASP A 112 -19.76 1.76 7.84
C ASP A 112 -19.27 3.16 8.23
N GLY A 113 -19.92 4.24 7.76
CA GLY A 113 -19.54 5.62 8.02
C GLY A 113 -18.28 6.10 7.30
N ARG A 114 -17.75 5.31 6.35
CA ARG A 114 -16.53 5.65 5.60
C ARG A 114 -16.82 6.59 4.44
N SER A 115 -16.05 7.68 4.35
CA SER A 115 -16.12 8.59 3.21
C SER A 115 -15.47 7.99 1.95
N TYR A 116 -15.72 8.61 0.80
CA TYR A 116 -15.01 8.27 -0.44
C TYR A 116 -13.48 8.37 -0.28
N LEU A 117 -12.97 9.39 0.42
CA LEU A 117 -11.54 9.53 0.70
C LEU A 117 -11.01 8.41 1.60
N ASP A 118 -11.81 7.93 2.56
CA ASP A 118 -11.41 6.79 3.40
C ASP A 118 -11.28 5.51 2.58
N LYS A 119 -12.23 5.26 1.68
CA LYS A 119 -12.17 4.13 0.74
C LYS A 119 -10.93 4.22 -0.16
N PHE A 120 -10.63 5.40 -0.68
CA PHE A 120 -9.43 5.65 -1.47
C PHE A 120 -8.15 5.41 -0.68
N ARG A 121 -8.07 5.94 0.55
CA ARG A 121 -6.93 5.71 1.44
C ARG A 121 -6.74 4.22 1.73
N GLN A 122 -7.81 3.48 1.97
CA GLN A 122 -7.76 2.04 2.16
C GLN A 122 -7.25 1.33 0.90
N LEU A 123 -7.74 1.70 -0.28
CA LEU A 123 -7.30 1.15 -1.56
C LEU A 123 -5.79 1.33 -1.77
N ILE A 124 -5.28 2.55 -1.60
CA ILE A 124 -3.85 2.85 -1.71
C ILE A 124 -3.03 2.07 -0.65
N THR A 125 -3.54 1.98 0.58
CA THR A 125 -2.89 1.21 1.65
C THR A 125 -2.77 -0.27 1.29
N GLU A 126 -3.83 -0.87 0.74
CA GLU A 126 -3.83 -2.27 0.33
C GLU A 126 -2.87 -2.54 -0.84
N MET A 127 -2.79 -1.62 -1.80
CA MET A 127 -1.82 -1.68 -2.90
C MET A 127 -0.38 -1.58 -2.38
N GLY A 128 -0.11 -0.60 -1.50
CA GLY A 128 1.19 -0.43 -0.87
C GLY A 128 1.60 -1.64 -0.03
N ASN A 129 0.67 -2.23 0.72
CA ASN A 129 0.90 -3.47 1.46
C ASN A 129 1.26 -4.65 0.53
N ALA A 130 0.63 -4.76 -0.63
CA ALA A 130 0.95 -5.82 -1.59
C ALA A 130 2.38 -5.66 -2.15
N LEU A 131 2.77 -4.43 -2.50
CA LEU A 131 4.15 -4.13 -2.91
C LEU A 131 5.15 -4.39 -1.78
N GLY A 132 4.81 -4.00 -0.55
CA GLY A 132 5.60 -4.30 0.64
C GLY A 132 5.79 -5.81 0.87
N TYR A 133 4.79 -6.62 0.51
CA TYR A 133 4.85 -8.07 0.66
C TYR A 133 5.84 -8.68 -0.34
N VAL A 134 5.81 -8.24 -1.60
CA VAL A 134 6.82 -8.63 -2.60
C VAL A 134 8.22 -8.23 -2.15
N ARG A 135 8.39 -7.02 -1.60
CA ARG A 135 9.68 -6.57 -1.05
C ARG A 135 10.14 -7.47 0.10
N LEU A 136 9.24 -7.83 1.01
CA LEU A 136 9.55 -8.73 2.12
C LEU A 136 9.97 -10.12 1.65
N VAL A 137 9.25 -10.67 0.66
CA VAL A 137 9.56 -11.98 0.07
C VAL A 137 10.90 -11.99 -0.64
N ARG A 138 11.22 -10.92 -1.38
CA ARG A 138 12.54 -10.74 -1.98
C ARG A 138 13.63 -10.71 -0.91
N ALA A 139 13.43 -9.95 0.18
CA ALA A 139 14.40 -9.87 1.27
C ALA A 139 14.58 -11.24 1.96
N GLY A 140 13.47 -11.97 2.18
CA GLY A 140 13.50 -13.34 2.70
C GLY A 140 14.29 -14.29 1.79
N GLY A 141 14.08 -14.22 0.47
CA GLY A 141 14.81 -15.03 -0.50
C GLY A 141 16.31 -14.75 -0.53
N VAL A 142 16.70 -13.47 -0.58
CA VAL A 142 18.13 -13.06 -0.51
C VAL A 142 18.77 -13.59 0.78
N ARG A 143 18.05 -13.49 1.90
CA ARG A 143 18.54 -14.03 3.17
C ARG A 143 18.74 -15.54 3.13
N THR A 144 17.76 -16.29 2.64
CA THR A 144 17.86 -17.76 2.52
C THR A 144 19.07 -18.16 1.67
N VAL A 145 19.33 -17.46 0.56
CA VAL A 145 20.50 -17.70 -0.29
C VAL A 145 21.80 -17.35 0.42
N SER A 146 21.85 -16.19 1.10
CA SER A 146 23.04 -15.76 1.86
C SER A 146 23.42 -16.78 2.94
N GLU A 147 22.43 -17.29 3.67
CA GLU A 147 22.63 -18.34 4.68
C GLU A 147 23.11 -19.66 4.04
N ALA A 148 22.66 -19.98 2.83
CA ALA A 148 23.09 -21.19 2.11
C ALA A 148 24.54 -21.08 1.58
N VAL A 149 24.97 -19.88 1.13
CA VAL A 149 26.33 -19.65 0.62
C VAL A 149 27.38 -19.90 1.69
N ALA A 150 27.07 -19.70 2.97
CA ALA A 150 27.98 -19.99 4.09
C ALA A 150 28.43 -21.46 4.17
N PHE A 151 27.74 -22.37 3.48
CA PHE A 151 28.09 -23.79 3.42
C PHE A 151 28.79 -24.20 2.12
N ILE A 152 29.01 -23.27 1.19
CA ILE A 152 29.78 -23.52 -0.02
C ILE A 152 31.26 -23.38 0.36
N PRO A 153 32.09 -24.43 0.18
CA PRO A 153 33.50 -24.36 0.51
C PRO A 153 34.22 -23.36 -0.40
N ASP A 154 35.16 -22.61 0.18
CA ASP A 154 36.04 -21.74 -0.59
C ASP A 154 37.04 -22.62 -1.37
N ILE A 155 37.00 -22.52 -2.69
CA ILE A 155 37.86 -23.30 -3.59
C ILE A 155 39.06 -22.42 -3.94
N ALA A 156 39.92 -22.18 -2.94
CA ALA A 156 41.20 -21.51 -3.11
C ALA A 156 42.33 -22.55 -3.30
#